data_AF-A0A2R7K783-F1
#
_entry.id   AF-A0A2R7K783-F1
#
_cell.length_a   1.000
_cell.length_b   1.000
_cell.length_c   1.000
_cell.angle_alpha   90.00
_cell.angle_beta   90.00
_cell.angle_gamma   90.00
#
_symmetry.space_group_name_H-M   'P 1'
#
loop_
_entity.id
_entity.type
_entity.pdbx_description
1 polymer ?
#
loop_
_entity_poly.entity_id
_entity_poly.type
_entity_poly.pdbx_seq_one_letter_code
_entity_poly.pdbx_strand_id
1 'polypeptide(L)' 'MALSKEDIAKRIAKEVKDRYFVNLGIGIPTLVANYVREDIAVEFQSENGVLGMGP' A
#
# COMPACT_ATOMS: atom_id res chain seq x y z
N MET A 1 8.54 11.82 -19.45
CA MET A 1 9.11 11.92 -18.08
C MET A 1 8.92 10.58 -17.40
N ALA A 2 9.87 10.15 -16.57
CA ALA A 2 9.69 8.96 -15.75
C ALA A 2 8.69 9.24 -14.62
N LEU A 3 7.97 8.20 -14.15
CA LEU A 3 7.05 8.32 -13.03
C LEU A 3 7.82 8.60 -11.73
N SER A 4 7.25 9.43 -10.86
CA SER A 4 7.73 9.57 -9.49
C SER A 4 7.43 8.30 -8.67
N LYS A 5 8.06 8.16 -7.49
CA LYS A 5 7.78 7.03 -6.59
C LYS A 5 6.32 7.06 -6.12
N GLU A 6 5.79 8.26 -5.91
CA GLU A 6 4.41 8.54 -5.52
C GLU A 6 3.43 8.17 -6.63
N ASP A 7 3.76 8.45 -7.89
CA ASP A 7 2.92 8.06 -9.03
C ASP A 7 2.83 6.54 -9.15
N ILE A 8 3.95 5.84 -8.94
CA ILE A 8 3.99 4.37 -8.94
C ILE A 8 3.14 3.83 -7.77
N ALA A 9 3.30 4.37 -6.56
CA ALA A 9 2.53 3.94 -5.39
C ALA A 9 1.02 4.16 -5.58
N LYS A 10 0.60 5.32 -6.09
CA LYS A 10 -0.80 5.64 -6.41
C LYS A 10 -1.37 4.70 -7.48
N ARG A 11 -0.57 4.29 -8.46
CA ARG A 11 -1.01 3.29 -9.45
C ARG A 11 -1.23 1.93 -8.80
N ILE A 12 -0.32 1.49 -7.93
CA ILE A 12 -0.42 0.19 -7.26
C ILE A 12 -1.58 0.17 -6.27
N ALA A 13 -1.85 1.25 -5.54
CA ALA A 13 -2.95 1.36 -4.58
C ALA A 13 -4.33 1.06 -5.17
N LYS A 14 -4.51 1.29 -6.49
CA LYS A 14 -5.74 0.95 -7.22
C LYS A 14 -5.99 -0.56 -7.38
N GLU A 15 -4.95 -1.39 -7.22
CA GLU A 15 -5.06 -2.85 -7.29
C GLU A 15 -5.46 -3.48 -5.95
N VAL A 16 -5.38 -2.72 -4.86
CA VAL A 16 -5.81 -3.16 -3.53
C VAL A 16 -7.34 -3.20 -3.49
N LYS A 17 -7.89 -4.31 -3.01
CA LYS A 17 -9.33 -4.55 -2.95
C LYS A 17 -9.78 -4.77 -1.51
N ASP A 18 -11.08 -4.60 -1.31
CA ASP A 18 -11.72 -4.91 -0.04
C ASP A 18 -11.39 -6.33 0.42
N ARG A 19 -11.09 -6.42 1.72
CA ARG A 19 -10.72 -7.61 2.49
C ARG A 19 -9.43 -8.31 2.05
N TYR A 20 -8.54 -7.61 1.35
CA TYR A 20 -7.20 -8.14 1.08
C TYR A 20 -6.32 -8.14 2.34
N PHE A 21 -5.43 -9.13 2.42
CA PHE A 21 -4.27 -9.14 3.29
C PHE A 21 -3.05 -8.90 2.41
N VAL A 22 -2.34 -7.80 2.61
CA VAL A 22 -1.26 -7.36 1.72
C VAL A 22 0.05 -7.29 2.50
N ASN A 23 1.06 -8.01 2.00
CA ASN A 23 2.43 -7.86 2.48
C ASN A 23 3.13 -6.73 1.69
N LEU A 24 3.66 -5.74 2.40
CA LEU A 24 4.41 -4.63 1.86
C LEU A 24 5.91 -4.77 2.18
N GLY A 25 6.72 -4.91 1.13
CA GLY A 25 8.16 -4.76 1.22
C GLY A 25 8.60 -3.30 1.38
N ILE A 26 9.86 -3.08 1.78
CA ILE A 26 10.41 -1.74 2.01
C ILE A 26 10.49 -0.91 0.71
N GLY A 27 10.19 0.39 0.80
CA GLY A 27 10.42 1.37 -0.27
C GLY A 27 9.13 1.86 -0.91
N ILE A 28 8.99 1.72 -2.23
CA ILE A 28 7.74 2.09 -2.93
C ILE A 28 6.53 1.31 -2.39
N PRO A 29 6.60 0.01 -2.08
CA PRO A 29 5.43 -0.71 -1.58
C PRO A 29 4.90 -0.15 -0.25
N THR A 30 5.77 0.26 0.69
CA THR A 30 5.32 0.93 1.93
C THR A 30 4.54 2.23 1.69
N LEU A 31 4.76 2.94 0.57
CA LEU A 31 3.98 4.14 0.24
C LEU A 31 2.56 3.81 -0.23
N VAL A 32 2.29 2.57 -0.68
CA VAL A 32 1.00 2.15 -1.21
C VAL A 32 -0.11 2.28 -0.16
N ALA A 33 0.19 1.95 1.10
CA ALA A 33 -0.76 2.06 2.22
C ALA A 33 -1.36 3.46 2.35
N ASN A 34 -0.60 4.52 2.04
CA ASN A 34 -1.04 5.92 2.15
C ASN A 34 -2.00 6.37 1.03
N TYR A 35 -2.18 5.56 -0.02
CA TYR A 35 -2.97 5.92 -1.20
C TYR A 35 -4.13 4.96 -1.46
N VAL A 36 -4.32 3.97 -0.58
CA VAL A 36 -5.45 3.05 -0.68
C VAL A 36 -6.74 3.79 -0.35
N ARG A 37 -7.83 3.36 -0.98
CA ARG A 37 -9.15 3.91 -0.72
C ARG A 37 -9.55 3.69 0.74
N GLU A 38 -10.16 4.69 1.35
CA GLU A 38 -10.60 4.64 2.75
C GLU A 38 -11.92 3.85 2.94
N ASP A 39 -12.63 3.53 1.85
CA ASP A 39 -13.91 2.82 1.89
C ASP A 39 -13.79 1.29 1.77
N ILE A 40 -12.59 0.75 1.99
CA ILE A 40 -12.31 -0.69 1.97
C ILE A 40 -11.61 -1.13 3.25
N ALA A 41 -11.89 -2.35 3.70
CA ALA A 41 -11.16 -2.95 4.81
C ALA A 41 -9.95 -3.72 4.26
N VAL A 42 -8.73 -3.31 4.60
CA VAL A 42 -7.49 -3.97 4.16
C VAL A 42 -6.54 -4.09 5.33
N GLU A 43 -5.83 -5.22 5.42
CA GLU A 43 -4.81 -5.45 6.44
C GLU A 43 -3.42 -5.44 5.79
N PHE A 44 -2.55 -4.56 6.28
CA PHE A 44 -1.17 -4.45 5.82
C PHE A 44 -0.21 -5.09 6.84
N GLN A 45 0.66 -5.94 6.33
CA GLN A 45 1.78 -6.51 7.05
C GLN A 45 3.08 -6.11 6.35
N SER A 46 4.12 -5.78 7.12
CA SER A 46 5.45 -5.55 6.58
C SER A 46 6.40 -6.69 6.94
N GLU A 47 7.33 -7.00 6.04
CA GLU A 47 8.33 -8.07 6.16
C GLU A 47 9.19 -7.99 7.44
N ASN A 48 9.29 -6.83 8.06
CA ASN A 48 9.97 -6.60 9.34
C ASN A 48 9.09 -6.87 10.58
N GLY A 49 7.86 -7.37 10.40
CA GLY A 49 6.96 -7.75 11.48
C GLY A 49 6.03 -6.63 11.98
N VAL A 50 5.98 -5.49 11.28
CA VAL A 50 5.02 -4.40 11.61
C VAL A 50 3.65 -4.72 11.01
N LEU A 51 2.62 -4.72 11.87
CA LEU A 51 1.21 -4.84 11.51
C LEU A 51 0.51 -3.49 11.73
N GLY A 52 -0.40 -3.12 10.83
CA GLY A 52 -1.21 -1.90 10.97
C GLY A 52 -0.59 -0.64 10.35
N MET A 53 0.20 -0.78 9.28
CA MET A 53 0.64 0.39 8.48
C MET A 53 -0.51 0.90 7.62
N GLY A 54 -1.15 1.98 8.05
CA GLY A 54 -2.18 2.72 7.36
C GLY A 54 -2.34 4.09 8.02
N PRO A 55 -3.07 5.03 7.41
CA PRO A 55 -3.40 6.31 8.05
C PRO A 55 -4.14 6.13 9.38
#